data_AF-A0A0Q4FIK8-F1
#
_entry.id   AF-A0A0Q4FIK8-F1
#
_cell.length_a   1.000
_cell.length_b   1.000
_cell.length_c   1.000
_cell.angle_alpha   90.00
_cell.angle_beta   90.00
_cell.angle_gamma   90.00
#
_symmetry.space_group_name_H-M   'P 1'
#
loop_
_entity.id
_entity.type
_entity.pdbx_description
1 polymer ?
#
loop_
_entity_poly.entity_id
_entity_poly.type
_entity_poly.pdbx_seq_one_letter_code
_entity_poly.pdbx_strand_id
1 'polypeptide(L)' 'MSMTAGYLAENPASGRALVRFGFTETGRRMGDCLATGTTVPTVRMVLHRTQFRSNRPLCNAA' A
#
# COMPACT_ATOMS: atom_id res chain seq x y z
N MET A 1 3.26 -16.45 -6.15
CA MET A 1 4.04 -15.61 -5.22
C MET A 1 3.30 -14.29 -5.02
N SER A 2 3.22 -13.82 -3.78
CA SER A 2 2.56 -12.58 -3.38
C SER A 2 3.48 -11.73 -2.49
N MET A 3 3.23 -10.42 -2.47
CA MET A 3 3.90 -9.48 -1.57
C MET A 3 2.87 -8.85 -0.62
N THR A 4 3.32 -8.47 0.57
CA THR A 4 2.46 -7.79 1.55
C THR A 4 2.95 -6.37 1.79
N ALA A 5 2.02 -5.44 1.95
CA ALA A 5 2.29 -4.07 2.37
C ALA A 5 1.21 -3.63 3.37
N GLY A 6 1.39 -2.48 3.98
CA GLY A 6 0.34 -1.85 4.78
C GLY A 6 0.51 -0.35 4.85
N TYR A 7 -0.55 0.34 5.24
CA TYR A 7 -0.55 1.78 5.44
C TYR A 7 -1.39 2.14 6.67
N LEU A 8 -1.00 3.22 7.37
CA LEU A 8 -1.78 3.73 8.50
C LEU A 8 -3.13 4.24 8.00
N ALA A 9 -4.23 3.90 8.68
CA ALA A 9 -5.57 4.27 8.24
C ALA A 9 -5.78 5.79 8.10
N GLU A 10 -5.05 6.57 8.91
CA GLU A 10 -4.98 8.03 8.87
C GLU A 10 -4.24 8.61 7.66
N ASN A 11 -3.47 7.78 6.93
CA ASN A 11 -2.79 8.15 5.69
C ASN A 11 -3.38 7.42 4.48
N PRO A 12 -4.58 7.82 4.02
CA PRO A 12 -5.23 7.20 2.86
C PRO A 12 -4.47 7.45 1.54
N ALA A 13 -3.53 8.40 1.49
CA ALA A 13 -2.72 8.66 0.29
C ALA A 13 -1.79 7.48 -0.03
N SER A 14 -1.14 6.90 0.99
CA SER A 14 -0.35 5.68 0.83
C SER A 14 -1.21 4.50 0.35
N GLY A 15 -2.45 4.37 0.85
CA GLY A 15 -3.40 3.37 0.36
C GLY A 15 -3.70 3.52 -1.14
N ARG A 16 -3.96 4.74 -1.62
CA ARG A 16 -4.17 5.00 -3.06
C ARG A 16 -2.95 4.64 -3.91
N ALA A 17 -1.73 4.90 -3.42
CA ALA A 17 -0.51 4.53 -4.11
C ALA A 17 -0.38 3.00 -4.25
N LEU A 18 -0.69 2.23 -3.19
CA LEU A 18 -0.67 0.76 -3.23
C LEU A 18 -1.74 0.20 -4.18
N VAL A 19 -2.96 0.74 -4.15
CA VAL A 19 -4.05 0.36 -5.07
C VAL A 19 -3.63 0.55 -6.53
N ARG A 20 -2.90 1.63 -6.85
CA ARG A 20 -2.40 1.90 -8.21
C ARG A 20 -1.52 0.77 -8.76
N PHE A 21 -0.72 0.12 -7.91
CA PHE A 21 0.12 -1.02 -8.30
C PHE A 21 -0.63 -2.36 -8.34
N GLY A 22 -1.88 -2.39 -7.87
CA GLY A 22 -2.71 -3.59 -7.86
C GLY A 22 -2.82 -4.30 -6.51
N PHE A 23 -2.35 -3.69 -5.42
CA PHE A 23 -2.57 -4.24 -4.07
C PHE A 23 -4.05 -4.19 -3.70
N THR A 24 -4.53 -5.22 -3.00
CA THR A 24 -5.90 -5.30 -2.45
C THR A 24 -5.87 -5.37 -0.92
N GLU A 25 -6.81 -4.70 -0.27
CA GLU A 25 -6.99 -4.78 1.20
C GLU A 25 -7.36 -6.21 1.60
N THR A 26 -6.75 -6.67 2.70
CA THR A 26 -6.96 -8.03 3.25
C THR A 26 -7.36 -7.99 4.73
N GLY A 27 -7.39 -6.81 5.33
CA GLY A 27 -7.84 -6.63 6.71
C GLY A 27 -7.18 -5.42 7.37
N ARG A 28 -7.51 -5.24 8.65
CA ARG A 28 -7.01 -4.15 9.48
C ARG A 28 -6.42 -4.72 10.76
N ARG A 29 -5.38 -4.07 11.28
CA ARG A 29 -4.73 -4.42 12.55
C ARG A 29 -4.20 -3.16 13.23
N MET A 30 -3.88 -3.27 14.50
CA MET A 30 -3.07 -2.25 15.17
C MET A 30 -1.60 -2.43 14.73
N GLY A 31 -0.92 -1.32 14.43
CA GLY A 31 0.49 -1.31 14.03
C GLY A 31 1.21 -0.07 14.55
N ASP A 32 2.50 -0.22 14.83
CA ASP A 32 3.29 0.84 15.44
C ASP A 32 3.61 1.95 14.44
N CYS A 33 3.22 3.17 14.78
CA CYS A 33 3.66 4.38 14.10
C CYS A 33 4.93 4.86 14.78
N LEU A 34 6.08 4.59 14.17
CA LEU A 34 7.39 4.97 14.73
C LEU A 34 7.56 6.49 14.84
N ALA A 35 6.85 7.28 14.04
CA ALA A 35 6.92 8.74 14.08
C ALA A 35 6.29 9.32 15.35
N THR A 36 5.26 8.67 15.89
CA THR A 36 4.52 9.12 17.08
C THR A 36 4.76 8.23 18.31
N GLY A 37 5.40 7.06 18.13
CA GLY A 37 5.58 6.06 19.18
C GLY A 37 4.26 5.40 19.62
N THR A 38 3.18 5.59 18.88
CA THR A 38 1.85 5.06 19.21
C THR A 38 1.45 3.93 18.28
N THR A 39 0.69 2.98 18.80
CA THR A 39 0.07 1.94 17.96
C THR A 39 -1.25 2.47 17.40
N VAL A 40 -1.38 2.48 16.08
CA VAL A 40 -2.55 3.04 15.37
C VAL A 40 -3.14 2.04 14.38
N PRO A 41 -4.41 2.20 13.96
CA PRO A 41 -5.01 1.34 12.95
C PRO A 41 -4.22 1.36 11.64
N THR A 42 -3.88 0.17 11.16
CA THR A 42 -3.10 -0.08 9.94
C THR A 42 -3.88 -1.03 9.04
N VAL A 43 -3.97 -0.70 7.76
CA VAL A 43 -4.59 -1.52 6.73
C VAL A 43 -3.54 -2.45 6.14
N ARG A 44 -3.84 -3.75 6.07
CA ARG A 44 -2.97 -4.76 5.45
C ARG A 44 -3.39 -5.00 4.01
N MET A 45 -2.43 -5.03 3.11
CA MET A 45 -2.66 -5.26 1.69
C MET A 45 -1.78 -6.39 1.15
N VAL A 46 -2.27 -7.04 0.11
CA VAL A 46 -1.55 -8.09 -0.61
C VAL A 46 -1.55 -7.75 -2.10
N LEU A 47 -0.42 -8.02 -2.77
CA LEU A 47 -0.31 -7.99 -4.22
C LEU A 47 0.05 -9.39 -4.72
N HIS A 48 -0.82 -9.98 -5.52
CA HIS A 48 -0.49 -11.18 -6.27
C HIS A 48 0.18 -10.84 -7.59
N ARG A 49 1.08 -11.70 -8.08
CA ARG A 49 1.79 -11.50 -9.36
C ARG A 49 0.84 -11.22 -10.54
N THR A 50 -0.34 -11.83 -10.57
CA THR A 50 -1.35 -11.66 -11.62
C THR A 50 -2.06 -10.31 -11.56
N GLN A 51 -1.96 -9.57 -10.46
CA GLN A 51 -2.64 -8.29 -10.25
C GLN A 51 -1.72 -7.09 -10.49
N PHE A 52 -0.41 -7.31 -10.66
CA PHE A 52 0.54 -6.22 -10.79
C PHE A 52 0.26 -5.35 -12.01
N ARG A 53 0.10 -4.06 -11.78
CA ARG A 53 -0.15 -3.07 -12.83
C ARG A 53 1.12 -2.28 -13.09
N SER A 54 1.67 -2.44 -14.28
CA SER A 54 2.81 -1.65 -14.74
C SER A 54 2.34 -0.25 -15.17
N ASN A 55 2.24 0.68 -14.22
CA ASN A 55 2.12 2.10 -14.54
C ASN A 55 3.51 2.67 -14.84
N ARG A 56 4.02 2.41 -16.05
CA ARG A 56 5.13 3.18 -16.60
C ARG A 56 4.56 4.53 -17.03
N PRO A 57 4.80 5.66 -16.31
CA PRO A 57 4.67 6.93 -16.98
C PRO A 57 5.67 6.89 -18.15
N LEU A 58 5.20 7.16 -19.36
CA LEU A 58 6.10 7.55 -20.42
C LEU A 58 6.75 8.84 -19.92
N CYS A 59 7.95 8.75 -19.35
CA CYS A 59 8.80 9.93 -19.22
C CYS A 59 8.99 10.41 -20.66
N ASN A 60 8.41 11.56 -20.98
CA ASN A 60 8.58 12.23 -22.26
C ASN A 60 10.06 12.23 -22.62
N ALA A 61 10.38 11.66 -23.78
CA ALA A 61 11.62 11.94 -24.48
C ALA A 61 11.59 13.44 -24.80
N ALA A 62 12.32 14.22 -24.00
CA ALA A 62 12.70 15.58 -24.35
C ALA A 62 13.89 15.51 -25.31
#